data_AF-A0A142WR21-F1
#
_entry.id   AF-A0A142WR21-F1
#
_cell.length_a   1.000
_cell.length_b   1.000
_cell.length_c   1.000
_cell.angle_alpha   90.00
_cell.angle_beta   90.00
_cell.angle_gamma   90.00
#
_symmetry.space_group_name_H-M   'P 1'
#
loop_
_entity.id
_entity.type
_entity.pdbx_description
1 polymer ?
#
loop_
_entity_poly.entity_id
_entity_poly.type
_entity_poly.pdbx_seq_one_letter_code
_entity_poly.pdbx_strand_id
1 'polypeptide(L)'
;MSAEPMFRAVRLADGRMSLVIGQGRSAEVTDREMLENCPRHAYSVAQLHDTRMGDLGLRTLLDDSRATLEHLNLFWTNITDRSAGAIAACGKLMYATVARTAVTDRFVAALAGHQTLTRLILTETEVTDDCIRALASCPKLEFAAFVKTRLSDEGLTQLAAIPSLRWLAVGGSRVTEAGVERVQATSRLEIDTRLGLDSDDDNE
;
A
#
# COMPACT_ATOMS: atom_id res chain seq x y z
N MET A 1 -28.56 18.95 -13.33
CA MET A 1 -27.72 17.77 -13.02
C MET A 1 -27.12 18.02 -11.65
N SER A 2 -27.42 17.18 -10.65
CA SER A 2 -26.77 17.30 -9.33
C SER A 2 -25.29 16.99 -9.49
N ALA A 3 -24.42 17.83 -8.94
CA ALA A 3 -23.00 17.49 -8.88
C ALA A 3 -22.83 16.18 -8.09
N GLU A 4 -21.95 15.29 -8.55
CA GLU A 4 -21.62 14.07 -7.79
C GLU A 4 -20.98 14.44 -6.45
N PRO A 5 -21.29 13.72 -5.35
CA PRO A 5 -20.65 13.95 -4.07
C PRO A 5 -19.15 13.63 -4.13
N MET A 6 -18.35 14.40 -3.40
CA MET A 6 -16.89 14.21 -3.34
C MET A 6 -16.49 12.86 -2.78
N PHE A 7 -17.21 12.39 -1.76
CA PHE A 7 -17.00 11.11 -1.12
C PHE A 7 -18.25 10.25 -1.25
N ARG A 8 -18.06 8.97 -1.50
CA ARG A 8 -19.13 7.97 -1.54
C ARG A 8 -18.82 6.88 -0.54
N ALA A 9 -19.66 6.78 0.48
CA ALA A 9 -19.72 5.62 1.35
C ALA A 9 -20.60 4.56 0.68
N VAL A 10 -20.00 3.45 0.26
CA VAL A 10 -20.67 2.36 -0.46
C VAL A 10 -20.75 1.16 0.47
N ARG A 11 -21.94 0.57 0.60
CA ARG A 11 -22.10 -0.71 1.30
C ARG A 11 -21.78 -1.84 0.33
N LEU A 12 -20.83 -2.69 0.70
CA LEU A 12 -20.47 -3.90 -0.04
C LEU A 12 -21.52 -5.01 0.16
N ALA A 13 -21.49 -6.02 -0.70
CA ALA A 13 -22.46 -7.13 -0.66
C ALA A 13 -22.46 -7.91 0.67
N ASP A 14 -21.31 -7.97 1.33
CA ASP A 14 -21.12 -8.60 2.65
C ASP A 14 -21.46 -7.68 3.83
N GLY A 15 -21.96 -6.47 3.56
CA GLY A 15 -22.36 -5.49 4.57
C GLY A 15 -21.25 -4.58 5.06
N ARG A 16 -19.97 -4.83 4.72
CA ARG A 16 -18.85 -3.93 5.02
C ARG A 16 -19.01 -2.60 4.26
N MET A 17 -18.30 -1.57 4.74
CA MET A 17 -18.33 -0.25 4.11
C MET A 17 -17.04 0.02 3.34
N SER A 18 -17.20 0.61 2.16
CA SER A 18 -16.13 1.12 1.32
C SER A 18 -16.24 2.63 1.19
N LEU A 19 -15.11 3.34 1.31
CA LEU A 19 -14.99 4.74 0.97
C LEU A 19 -14.36 4.85 -0.41
N VAL A 20 -15.03 5.52 -1.34
CA VAL A 20 -14.49 5.82 -2.68
C VAL A 20 -14.63 7.30 -2.99
N ILE A 21 -13.71 7.84 -3.78
CA ILE A 21 -13.80 9.21 -4.27
C ILE A 21 -14.81 9.31 -5.41
N GLY A 22 -15.58 10.41 -5.46
CA GLY A 22 -16.52 10.71 -6.53
C GLY A 22 -15.83 10.95 -7.88
N GLN A 23 -16.53 10.66 -8.98
CA GLN A 23 -15.92 10.73 -10.31
C GLN A 23 -15.47 12.16 -10.63
N GLY A 24 -14.22 12.29 -11.09
CA GLY A 24 -13.61 13.58 -11.42
C GLY A 24 -13.32 14.48 -10.22
N ARG A 25 -13.43 13.99 -8.97
CA ARG A 25 -13.20 14.80 -7.76
C ARG A 25 -11.83 14.57 -7.10
N SER A 26 -11.04 13.60 -7.53
CA SER A 26 -9.80 13.18 -6.84
C SER A 26 -8.82 14.33 -6.58
N ALA A 27 -8.59 15.19 -7.58
CA ALA A 27 -7.69 16.33 -7.44
C ALA A 27 -8.16 17.40 -6.43
N GLU A 28 -9.43 17.38 -6.01
CA GLU A 28 -9.98 18.31 -5.02
C GLU A 28 -9.84 17.79 -3.58
N VAL A 29 -9.67 16.48 -3.42
CA VAL A 29 -9.63 15.83 -2.11
C VAL A 29 -8.31 16.16 -1.42
N THR A 30 -8.38 16.99 -0.38
CA THR A 30 -7.26 17.36 0.49
C THR A 30 -7.51 16.91 1.92
N ASP A 31 -6.54 17.10 2.82
CA ASP A 31 -6.77 16.89 4.25
C ASP A 31 -8.00 17.64 4.75
N ARG A 32 -8.16 18.90 4.37
CA ARG A 32 -9.32 19.72 4.77
C ARG A 32 -10.64 19.05 4.38
N GLU A 33 -10.74 18.58 3.15
CA GLU A 33 -11.96 17.95 2.66
C GLU A 33 -12.24 16.61 3.34
N MET A 34 -11.19 15.83 3.64
CA MET A 34 -11.34 14.63 4.46
C MET A 34 -11.89 14.96 5.85
N LEU A 35 -11.44 16.05 6.47
CA LEU A 35 -11.88 16.45 7.80
C LEU A 35 -13.32 17.00 7.81
N GLU A 36 -13.66 17.85 6.83
CA GLU A 36 -14.92 18.58 6.79
C GLU A 36 -16.06 17.77 6.14
N ASN A 37 -15.74 16.92 5.15
CA ASN A 37 -16.73 16.36 4.23
C ASN A 37 -16.71 14.83 4.11
N CYS A 38 -15.69 14.13 4.64
CA CYS A 38 -15.70 12.67 4.64
C CYS A 38 -16.79 12.14 5.58
N PRO A 39 -17.70 11.27 5.10
CA PRO A 39 -18.68 10.64 5.97
C PRO A 39 -17.98 9.84 7.07
N ARG A 40 -18.41 10.00 8.31
CA ARG A 40 -17.87 9.24 9.44
C ARG A 40 -18.46 7.84 9.44
N HIS A 41 -17.65 6.86 9.10
CA HIS A 41 -17.99 5.44 9.17
C HIS A 41 -16.73 4.62 9.49
N ALA A 42 -16.91 3.47 10.12
CA ALA A 42 -15.89 2.44 10.13
C ALA A 42 -15.84 1.77 8.74
N TYR A 43 -14.78 2.03 7.98
CA TYR A 43 -14.58 1.48 6.65
C TYR A 43 -13.71 0.22 6.69
N SER A 44 -14.04 -0.75 5.85
CA SER A 44 -13.18 -1.92 5.60
C SER A 44 -12.34 -1.77 4.34
N VAL A 45 -12.81 -0.95 3.39
CA VAL A 45 -12.10 -0.63 2.16
C VAL A 45 -12.03 0.88 2.02
N ALA A 46 -10.87 1.42 1.68
CA ALA A 46 -10.68 2.84 1.38
C ALA A 46 -9.90 3.00 0.06
N GLN A 47 -10.58 3.53 -0.95
CA GLN A 47 -10.03 3.84 -2.28
C GLN A 47 -9.87 5.35 -2.40
N LEU A 48 -8.66 5.85 -2.12
CA LEU A 48 -8.34 7.28 -2.00
C LEU A 48 -7.21 7.71 -2.94
N HIS A 49 -6.99 6.94 -4.00
CA HIS A 49 -5.94 7.17 -4.99
C HIS A 49 -6.14 8.49 -5.75
N ASP A 50 -5.03 9.01 -6.29
CA ASP A 50 -4.97 10.23 -7.11
C ASP A 50 -5.55 11.47 -6.42
N THR A 51 -5.42 11.52 -5.09
CA THR A 51 -5.89 12.65 -4.28
C THR A 51 -4.73 13.52 -3.79
N ARG A 52 -5.06 14.76 -3.39
CA ARG A 52 -4.10 15.66 -2.73
C ARG A 52 -4.09 15.50 -1.21
N MET A 53 -4.75 14.46 -0.69
CA MET A 53 -4.79 14.12 0.73
C MET A 53 -3.39 13.78 1.24
N GLY A 54 -3.06 14.29 2.42
CA GLY A 54 -1.85 13.99 3.16
C GLY A 54 -2.15 13.22 4.46
N ASP A 55 -1.17 13.20 5.36
CA ASP A 55 -1.24 12.34 6.54
C ASP A 55 -2.34 12.74 7.53
N LEU A 56 -2.78 14.00 7.57
CA LEU A 56 -3.82 14.44 8.51
C LEU A 56 -5.19 13.93 8.09
N GLY A 57 -5.52 13.99 6.80
CA GLY A 57 -6.75 13.45 6.25
C GLY A 57 -6.83 11.94 6.44
N LEU A 58 -5.73 11.23 6.16
CA LEU A 58 -5.68 9.80 6.40
C LEU A 58 -5.86 9.44 7.88
N ARG A 59 -5.13 10.08 8.80
CA ARG A 59 -5.29 9.80 10.24
C ARG A 59 -6.74 9.99 10.71
N THR A 60 -7.40 11.04 10.24
CA THR A 60 -8.81 11.31 10.57
C THR A 60 -9.74 10.17 10.12
N LEU A 61 -9.52 9.61 8.93
CA LEU A 61 -10.27 8.44 8.46
C LEU A 61 -9.97 7.19 9.31
N LEU A 62 -8.70 6.99 9.67
CA LEU A 62 -8.25 5.83 10.43
C LEU A 62 -8.74 5.85 11.88
N ASP A 63 -9.01 7.01 12.47
CA ASP A 63 -9.62 7.09 13.81
C ASP A 63 -10.93 6.29 13.90
N ASP A 64 -11.76 6.35 12.85
CA ASP A 64 -13.03 5.62 12.76
C ASP A 64 -12.86 4.19 12.18
N SER A 65 -11.79 3.93 11.42
CA SER A 65 -11.63 2.68 10.63
C SER A 65 -10.56 1.71 11.13
N ARG A 66 -9.80 2.05 12.18
CA ARG A 66 -8.66 1.24 12.66
C ARG A 66 -8.98 -0.22 12.98
N ALA A 67 -10.19 -0.50 13.46
CA ALA A 67 -10.62 -1.85 13.83
C ALA A 67 -11.25 -2.66 12.68
N THR A 68 -11.48 -2.02 11.53
CA THR A 68 -12.25 -2.59 10.41
C THR A 68 -11.51 -2.57 9.08
N LEU A 69 -10.52 -1.69 8.91
CA LEU A 69 -9.83 -1.49 7.65
C LEU A 69 -9.03 -2.73 7.25
N GLU A 70 -9.33 -3.24 6.07
CA GLU A 70 -8.69 -4.41 5.47
C GLU A 70 -7.93 -4.02 4.21
N HIS A 71 -8.49 -3.16 3.36
CA HIS A 71 -7.87 -2.72 2.10
C HIS A 71 -7.72 -1.21 2.05
N LEU A 72 -6.51 -0.73 1.77
CA LEU A 72 -6.17 0.69 1.69
C LEU A 72 -5.41 1.03 0.41
N ASN A 73 -6.01 1.87 -0.42
CA ASN A 73 -5.37 2.38 -1.63
C ASN A 73 -5.08 3.88 -1.50
N LEU A 74 -3.78 4.21 -1.45
CA LEU A 74 -3.22 5.55 -1.34
C LEU A 74 -2.30 5.87 -2.52
N PHE A 75 -2.47 5.17 -3.65
CA PHE A 75 -1.69 5.44 -4.86
C PHE A 75 -1.75 6.92 -5.22
N TRP A 76 -0.58 7.51 -5.46
CA TRP A 76 -0.44 8.91 -5.90
C TRP A 76 -1.16 9.92 -4.98
N THR A 77 -0.88 9.80 -3.69
CA THR A 77 -1.33 10.75 -2.65
C THR A 77 -0.14 11.48 -2.00
N ASN A 78 -0.41 12.48 -1.15
CA ASN A 78 0.63 13.25 -0.44
C ASN A 78 1.04 12.59 0.90
N ILE A 79 0.99 11.25 0.97
CA ILE A 79 1.30 10.48 2.17
C ILE A 79 2.82 10.42 2.41
N THR A 80 3.20 10.48 3.69
CA THR A 80 4.58 10.38 4.16
C THR A 80 4.69 9.39 5.32
N ASP A 81 5.89 9.21 5.88
CA ASP A 81 6.11 8.38 7.06
C ASP A 81 5.32 8.81 8.31
N ARG A 82 4.71 10.00 8.32
CA ARG A 82 3.93 10.51 9.47
C ARG A 82 2.66 9.72 9.74
N SER A 83 2.11 9.02 8.74
CA SER A 83 0.93 8.16 8.90
C SER A 83 1.28 6.69 9.20
N ALA A 84 2.57 6.32 9.18
CA ALA A 84 3.02 4.94 9.32
C ALA A 84 2.49 4.26 10.59
N GLY A 85 2.54 4.93 11.74
CA GLY A 85 2.03 4.39 13.00
C GLY A 85 0.51 4.21 13.02
N ALA A 86 -0.24 5.04 12.29
CA ALA A 86 -1.69 4.92 12.21
C ALA A 86 -2.09 3.71 11.36
N ILE A 87 -1.43 3.51 10.22
CA ILE A 87 -1.64 2.34 9.34
C ILE A 87 -1.21 1.06 10.03
N ALA A 88 -0.06 1.05 10.72
CA ALA A 88 0.41 -0.11 11.48
C ALA A 88 -0.56 -0.55 12.58
N ALA A 89 -1.37 0.38 13.10
CA ALA A 89 -2.36 0.08 14.13
C ALA A 89 -3.67 -0.52 13.55
N CYS A 90 -3.83 -0.58 12.23
CA CYS A 90 -4.96 -1.21 11.55
C CYS A 90 -4.80 -2.74 11.53
N GLY A 91 -5.03 -3.40 12.66
CA GLY A 91 -4.72 -4.83 12.85
C GLY A 91 -5.48 -5.84 11.97
N LYS A 92 -6.36 -5.38 11.07
CA LYS A 92 -7.02 -6.20 10.04
C LYS A 92 -6.51 -5.92 8.62
N LEU A 93 -5.57 -4.99 8.45
CA LEU A 93 -5.07 -4.59 7.14
C LEU A 93 -4.43 -5.78 6.43
N MET A 94 -4.98 -6.14 5.27
CA MET A 94 -4.52 -7.23 4.41
C MET A 94 -3.81 -6.70 3.18
N TYR A 95 -4.32 -5.60 2.64
CA TYR A 95 -3.81 -4.96 1.44
C TYR A 95 -3.51 -3.48 1.70
N ALA A 96 -2.32 -3.04 1.30
CA ALA A 96 -1.99 -1.62 1.24
C ALA A 96 -1.16 -1.28 0.00
N THR A 97 -1.56 -0.23 -0.71
CA THR A 97 -0.69 0.45 -1.68
C THR A 97 -0.42 1.88 -1.24
N VAL A 98 0.86 2.25 -1.23
CA VAL A 98 1.37 3.60 -1.01
C VAL A 98 2.29 4.00 -2.17
N ALA A 99 2.06 3.42 -3.34
CA ALA A 99 2.83 3.70 -4.53
C ALA A 99 2.70 5.18 -4.94
N ARG A 100 3.79 5.76 -5.48
CA ARG A 100 3.89 7.18 -5.81
C ARG A 100 3.56 8.12 -4.65
N THR A 101 4.02 7.78 -3.46
CA THR A 101 3.97 8.65 -2.28
C THR A 101 5.38 8.92 -1.77
N ALA A 102 5.54 9.81 -0.79
CA ALA A 102 6.85 10.18 -0.23
C ALA A 102 7.21 9.31 1.00
N VAL A 103 6.85 8.02 0.98
CA VAL A 103 7.19 7.07 2.03
C VAL A 103 8.62 6.52 1.85
N THR A 104 9.26 6.22 2.97
CA THR A 104 10.62 5.68 3.03
C THR A 104 10.66 4.37 3.83
N ASP A 105 11.86 3.82 4.05
CA ASP A 105 12.06 2.65 4.90
C ASP A 105 11.47 2.83 6.31
N ARG A 106 11.38 4.07 6.82
CA ARG A 106 10.76 4.38 8.11
C ARG A 106 9.27 4.06 8.14
N PHE A 107 8.55 4.26 7.03
CA PHE A 107 7.15 3.88 6.93
C PHE A 107 7.01 2.36 7.07
N VAL A 108 7.77 1.61 6.29
CA VAL A 108 7.72 0.15 6.28
C VAL A 108 8.18 -0.44 7.62
N ALA A 109 9.15 0.19 8.28
CA ALA A 109 9.59 -0.19 9.62
C ALA A 109 8.45 -0.19 10.65
N ALA A 110 7.47 0.71 10.53
CA ALA A 110 6.30 0.72 11.41
C ALA A 110 5.37 -0.48 11.20
N LEU A 111 5.40 -1.11 10.02
CA LEU A 111 4.60 -2.29 9.69
C LEU A 111 5.21 -3.59 10.24
N ALA A 112 6.37 -3.53 10.90
CA ALA A 112 7.01 -4.71 11.47
C ALA A 112 6.05 -5.49 12.39
N GLY A 113 5.94 -6.80 12.18
CA GLY A 113 5.08 -7.68 12.95
C GLY A 113 3.59 -7.60 12.57
N HIS A 114 3.22 -6.97 11.45
CA HIS A 114 1.81 -6.89 11.06
C HIS A 114 1.24 -8.28 10.74
N GLN A 115 0.26 -8.72 11.53
CA GLN A 115 -0.18 -10.13 11.57
C GLN A 115 -1.12 -10.53 10.42
N THR A 116 -1.65 -9.56 9.67
CA THR A 116 -2.66 -9.80 8.63
C THR A 116 -2.24 -9.31 7.24
N LEU A 117 -1.14 -8.58 7.11
CA LEU A 117 -0.76 -7.96 5.84
C LEU A 117 -0.30 -9.05 4.87
N THR A 118 -0.99 -9.18 3.74
CA THR A 118 -0.70 -10.17 2.70
C THR A 118 -0.12 -9.54 1.44
N ARG A 119 -0.50 -8.29 1.14
CA ARG A 119 -0.07 -7.57 -0.06
C ARG A 119 0.36 -6.14 0.27
N LEU A 120 1.57 -5.76 -0.17
CA LEU A 120 2.10 -4.41 0.00
C LEU A 120 2.72 -3.89 -1.29
N ILE A 121 2.25 -2.73 -1.76
CA ILE A 121 2.74 -2.10 -2.98
C ILE A 121 3.48 -0.79 -2.64
N LEU A 122 4.78 -0.75 -2.98
CA LEU A 122 5.73 0.33 -2.70
C LEU A 122 6.28 0.95 -4.00
N THR A 123 5.62 0.74 -5.13
CA THR A 123 6.05 1.21 -6.45
C THR A 123 6.34 2.72 -6.46
N GLU A 124 7.46 3.13 -7.06
CA GLU A 124 7.86 4.55 -7.16
C GLU A 124 7.90 5.28 -5.79
N THR A 125 8.41 4.60 -4.75
CA THR A 125 8.70 5.20 -3.43
C THR A 125 10.21 5.24 -3.18
N GLU A 126 10.64 5.83 -2.05
CA GLU A 126 12.07 5.98 -1.72
C GLU A 126 12.66 4.82 -0.90
N VAL A 127 11.94 3.70 -0.81
CA VAL A 127 12.39 2.51 -0.06
C VAL A 127 13.66 1.88 -0.64
N THR A 128 14.43 1.27 0.25
CA THR A 128 15.70 0.59 -0.02
C THR A 128 15.69 -0.82 0.60
N ASP A 129 16.83 -1.50 0.58
CA ASP A 129 16.97 -2.82 1.21
C ASP A 129 16.72 -2.78 2.74
N ASP A 130 16.85 -1.61 3.39
CA ASP A 130 16.69 -1.47 4.83
C ASP A 130 15.28 -1.81 5.34
N CYS A 131 14.24 -1.63 4.51
CA CYS A 131 12.87 -1.97 4.89
C CYS A 131 12.61 -3.48 5.02
N ILE A 132 13.45 -4.32 4.40
CA ILE A 132 13.21 -5.77 4.27
C ILE A 132 13.16 -6.46 5.63
N ARG A 133 13.96 -5.98 6.61
CA ARG A 133 13.94 -6.50 7.99
C ARG A 133 12.55 -6.42 8.61
N ALA A 134 11.81 -5.35 8.34
CA ALA A 134 10.46 -5.19 8.82
C ALA A 134 9.49 -6.13 8.10
N LEU A 135 9.60 -6.24 6.77
CA LEU A 135 8.77 -7.14 5.97
C LEU A 135 8.95 -8.62 6.34
N ALA A 136 10.18 -9.03 6.67
CA ALA A 136 10.49 -10.39 7.12
C ALA A 136 9.77 -10.78 8.43
N SER A 137 9.31 -9.79 9.21
CA SER A 137 8.53 -10.01 10.43
C SER A 137 7.01 -10.05 10.23
N CYS A 138 6.53 -9.84 9.00
CA CYS A 138 5.12 -9.94 8.63
C CYS A 138 4.80 -11.37 8.16
N PRO A 139 4.24 -12.25 9.01
CA PRO A 139 4.22 -13.69 8.76
C PRO A 139 3.29 -14.13 7.61
N LYS A 140 2.46 -13.22 7.10
CA LYS A 140 1.49 -13.50 6.03
C LYS A 140 1.77 -12.74 4.74
N LEU A 141 2.89 -12.01 4.64
CA LEU A 141 3.18 -11.22 3.45
C LEU A 141 3.51 -12.15 2.29
N GLU A 142 2.61 -12.20 1.30
CA GLU A 142 2.69 -13.09 0.13
C GLU A 142 3.06 -12.33 -1.14
N PHE A 143 2.70 -11.05 -1.23
CA PHE A 143 2.98 -10.20 -2.39
C PHE A 143 3.64 -8.90 -1.94
N ALA A 144 4.75 -8.55 -2.60
CA ALA A 144 5.37 -7.24 -2.47
C ALA A 144 5.73 -6.65 -3.83
N ALA A 145 5.62 -5.33 -3.97
CA ALA A 145 6.02 -4.63 -5.19
C ALA A 145 7.00 -3.49 -4.88
N PHE A 146 8.16 -3.57 -5.51
CA PHE A 146 9.30 -2.65 -5.41
C PHE A 146 9.66 -2.04 -6.77
N VAL A 147 8.67 -1.91 -7.67
CA VAL A 147 8.86 -1.37 -9.02
C VAL A 147 9.36 0.07 -8.93
N LYS A 148 10.42 0.41 -9.68
CA LYS A 148 11.06 1.74 -9.68
C LYS A 148 11.47 2.24 -8.28
N THR A 149 11.92 1.34 -7.42
CA THR A 149 12.51 1.68 -6.11
C THR A 149 14.03 1.55 -6.14
N ARG A 150 14.69 1.65 -4.97
CA ARG A 150 16.15 1.50 -4.85
C ARG A 150 16.57 0.09 -4.41
N LEU A 151 15.68 -0.89 -4.48
CA LEU A 151 15.95 -2.30 -4.17
C LEU A 151 17.12 -2.84 -5.02
N SER A 152 18.09 -3.48 -4.37
CA SER A 152 19.28 -4.07 -5.02
C SER A 152 19.20 -5.61 -5.15
N ASP A 153 20.19 -6.23 -5.80
CA ASP A 153 20.33 -7.70 -5.83
C ASP A 153 20.51 -8.32 -4.43
N GLU A 154 21.12 -7.60 -3.49
CA GLU A 154 21.25 -8.05 -2.10
C GLU A 154 19.89 -8.00 -1.41
N GLY A 155 19.14 -6.91 -1.58
CA GLY A 155 17.76 -6.82 -1.08
C GLY A 155 16.86 -7.90 -1.68
N LEU A 156 16.98 -8.18 -2.98
CA LEU A 156 16.27 -9.28 -3.62
C LEU A 156 16.58 -10.64 -2.95
N THR A 157 17.86 -10.90 -2.64
CA THR A 157 18.29 -12.12 -1.94
C THR A 157 17.65 -12.21 -0.54
N GLN A 158 17.55 -11.10 0.18
CA GLN A 158 16.92 -11.05 1.50
C GLN A 158 15.40 -11.24 1.43
N LEU A 159 14.73 -10.63 0.45
CA LEU A 159 13.29 -10.83 0.22
C LEU A 159 12.98 -12.29 -0.12
N ALA A 160 13.84 -12.96 -0.88
CA ALA A 160 13.69 -14.38 -1.22
C ALA A 160 13.81 -15.32 -0.02
N ALA A 161 14.39 -14.86 1.10
CA ALA A 161 14.45 -15.60 2.36
C ALA A 161 13.19 -15.45 3.22
N ILE A 162 12.25 -14.57 2.86
CA ILE A 162 10.97 -14.40 3.57
C ILE A 162 10.07 -15.61 3.23
N PRO A 163 9.76 -16.52 4.18
CA PRO A 163 9.12 -17.79 3.84
C PRO A 163 7.70 -17.67 3.31
N SER A 164 6.98 -16.60 3.67
CA SER A 164 5.62 -16.35 3.22
C SER A 164 5.55 -15.72 1.82
N LEU A 165 6.65 -15.12 1.33
CA LEU A 165 6.63 -14.32 0.11
C LEU A 165 6.59 -15.24 -1.12
N ARG A 166 5.60 -14.99 -2.00
CA ARG A 166 5.33 -15.82 -3.18
C ARG A 166 5.51 -15.06 -4.48
N TRP A 167 5.15 -13.78 -4.48
CA TRP A 167 5.22 -12.89 -5.64
C TRP A 167 5.97 -11.61 -5.29
N LEU A 168 6.90 -11.25 -6.18
CA LEU A 168 7.69 -10.04 -6.05
C LEU A 168 7.81 -9.34 -7.40
N ALA A 169 7.40 -8.07 -7.46
CA ALA A 169 7.64 -7.23 -8.62
C ALA A 169 8.79 -6.26 -8.37
N VAL A 170 9.79 -6.22 -9.25
CA VAL A 170 11.02 -5.43 -9.08
C VAL A 170 11.39 -4.60 -10.31
N GLY A 171 10.52 -4.53 -11.31
CA GLY A 171 10.80 -3.83 -12.57
C GLY A 171 11.28 -2.39 -12.37
N GLY A 172 12.36 -1.99 -13.05
CA GLY A 172 12.90 -0.64 -12.94
C GLY A 172 13.55 -0.28 -11.60
N SER A 173 13.73 -1.26 -10.69
CA SER A 173 14.60 -1.11 -9.52
C SER A 173 16.09 -1.25 -9.90
N ARG A 174 16.97 -1.42 -8.92
CA ARG A 174 18.41 -1.69 -9.15
C ARG A 174 18.73 -3.19 -9.23
N VAL A 175 17.69 -4.04 -9.21
CA VAL A 175 17.82 -5.46 -9.45
C VAL A 175 18.29 -5.72 -10.88
N THR A 176 19.30 -6.56 -11.02
CA THR A 176 19.86 -6.99 -12.30
C THR A 176 19.31 -8.35 -12.72
N GLU A 177 19.44 -8.69 -14.00
CA GLU A 177 19.11 -10.04 -14.50
C GLU A 177 19.90 -11.12 -13.76
N ALA A 178 21.19 -10.89 -13.49
CA ALA A 178 22.03 -11.80 -12.71
C ALA A 178 21.55 -11.97 -11.26
N GLY A 179 20.99 -10.91 -10.66
CA GLY A 179 20.32 -10.96 -9.35
C GLY A 179 19.12 -11.90 -9.37
N VAL A 180 18.25 -11.75 -10.36
CA VAL A 180 17.06 -12.59 -10.56
C VAL A 180 17.45 -14.05 -10.79
N GLU A 181 18.40 -14.33 -11.69
CA GLU A 181 18.89 -15.68 -11.96
C GLU A 181 19.42 -16.38 -10.70
N ARG A 182 20.19 -15.64 -9.88
CA ARG A 182 20.73 -16.16 -8.61
C ARG A 182 19.64 -16.57 -7.64
N VAL A 183 18.60 -15.75 -7.50
CA VAL A 183 17.48 -16.06 -6.60
C VAL A 183 16.63 -17.20 -7.15
N GLN A 184 16.33 -17.21 -8.45
CA GLN A 184 15.56 -18.29 -9.07
C GLN A 184 16.27 -19.65 -9.02
N ALA A 185 17.60 -19.67 -8.91
CA ALA A 185 18.37 -20.90 -8.71
C ALA A 185 18.19 -21.51 -7.31
N THR A 186 17.71 -20.76 -6.32
CA THR A 186 17.66 -21.17 -4.90
C THR A 186 16.28 -21.03 -4.24
N SER A 187 15.36 -20.29 -4.87
CA SER A 187 14.03 -19.98 -4.34
C SER A 187 12.93 -20.28 -5.35
N ARG A 188 11.72 -20.52 -4.84
CA ARG A 188 10.48 -20.63 -5.65
C ARG A 188 9.73 -19.30 -5.78
N LEU A 189 10.32 -18.21 -5.32
CA LEU A 189 9.74 -16.88 -5.42
C LEU A 189 9.49 -16.52 -6.89
N GLU A 190 8.26 -16.14 -7.22
CA GLU A 190 7.92 -15.64 -8.55
C GLU A 190 8.34 -14.16 -8.65
N ILE A 191 9.25 -13.86 -9.57
CA ILE A 191 9.81 -12.52 -9.75
C ILE A 191 9.35 -11.94 -11.08
N ASP A 192 8.63 -10.82 -11.03
CA ASP A 192 8.28 -10.02 -12.20
C ASP A 192 9.20 -8.80 -12.34
N THR A 193 9.87 -8.70 -13.48
CA THR A 193 10.78 -7.59 -13.83
C THR A 193 10.15 -6.59 -14.79
N ARG A 194 8.90 -6.77 -15.22
CA ARG A 194 8.19 -5.85 -16.10
C ARG A 194 7.88 -4.52 -15.40
N LEU A 195 7.84 -3.45 -16.18
CA LEU A 195 7.70 -2.07 -15.70
C LEU A 195 6.26 -1.63 -15.35
N GLY A 196 5.29 -2.56 -15.29
CA GLY A 196 3.88 -2.24 -15.07
C GLY A 196 3.28 -3.09 -13.96
N LEU A 197 2.99 -2.45 -12.83
CA LEU A 197 1.87 -2.83 -11.98
C LEU A 197 0.94 -1.63 -12.04
N ASP A 198 0.05 -1.65 -13.02
CA ASP A 198 -0.99 -0.63 -13.09
C ASP A 198 -1.84 -0.78 -11.82
N SER A 199 -2.12 0.35 -11.17
CA SER A 199 -2.78 0.48 -9.86
C SER A 199 -4.20 -0.09 -9.78
N ASP A 200 -4.67 -0.73 -10.85
CA ASP A 200 -6.08 -0.98 -11.14
C ASP A 200 -6.46 -2.47 -11.12
N ASP A 201 -5.50 -3.38 -10.98
CA ASP A 201 -5.74 -4.84 -10.98
C ASP A 201 -6.27 -5.42 -9.65
N ASP A 202 -6.96 -4.60 -8.84
CA ASP A 202 -7.66 -5.05 -7.63
C ASP A 202 -9.19 -5.07 -7.81
N ASN A 203 -9.65 -5.57 -8.97
CA ASN A 203 -11.04 -5.99 -9.15
C ASN A 203 -11.22 -7.44 -8.69
N GLU A 204 -11.21 -7.67 -7.37
CA GLU A 204 -11.91 -8.79 -6.72
C GLU A 204 -12.48 -8.37 -5.36
#